data_AF-A0A946YPA3-F1
#
_entry.id   AF-A0A946YPA3-F1
#
_cell.length_a   1.000
_cell.length_b   1.000
_cell.length_c   1.000
_cell.angle_alpha   90.00
_cell.angle_beta   90.00
_cell.angle_gamma   90.00
#
_symmetry.space_group_name_H-M   'P 1'
#
loop_
_entity.id
_entity.type
_entity.pdbx_description
1 polymer ?
#
loop_
_entity_poly.entity_id
_entity_poly.type
_entity_poly.pdbx_seq_one_letter_code
_entity_poly.pdbx_strand_id
1 'polypeptide(L)'
;GTVRESKKTSHSRRKQGTRKMLFLDFAFCALAVGIAGWLAATSGLVLVQQTGISAGIIGGIFIAVATSLPELVVAVTAIRLGALALAVGDIIGGNAFDTLFVAIGDLFYREGSIYLAVGLGERTWLGSAMLMTAVLLVGLMYRERRGFANIGLESLLIFLIYAFTVVLLALS
;
A
#
# COMPACT_ATOMS: atom_id res chain seq x y z
N GLY A 1 -48.93 -21.50 16.80
CA GLY A 1 -47.78 -21.00 16.02
C GLY A 1 -47.12 -19.80 16.68
N THR A 2 -46.60 -19.95 17.90
CA THR A 2 -46.08 -18.82 18.70
C THR A 2 -44.61 -18.99 19.13
N VAL A 3 -43.96 -20.10 18.76
CA VAL A 3 -42.56 -20.39 19.14
C VAL A 3 -41.55 -19.95 18.07
N ARG A 4 -42.00 -19.66 16.83
CA ARG A 4 -41.10 -19.32 15.71
C ARG A 4 -40.71 -17.83 15.62
N GLU A 5 -41.39 -16.92 16.29
CA GLU A 5 -41.07 -15.48 16.23
C GLU A 5 -39.97 -15.05 17.21
N SER A 6 -39.74 -15.79 18.30
CA SER A 6 -38.71 -15.43 19.30
C SER A 6 -37.27 -15.66 18.82
N LYS A 7 -37.06 -16.42 17.74
CA LYS A 7 -35.72 -16.81 17.27
C LYS A 7 -35.11 -15.89 16.21
N LYS A 8 -35.82 -14.86 15.73
CA LYS A 8 -35.37 -14.03 14.60
C LYS A 8 -34.83 -12.65 14.98
N THR A 9 -34.84 -12.29 16.26
CA THR A 9 -34.37 -10.99 16.76
C THR A 9 -33.02 -11.04 17.50
N SER A 10 -32.33 -12.19 17.53
CA SER A 10 -31.03 -12.32 18.25
C SER A 10 -29.77 -12.10 17.40
N HIS A 11 -29.88 -11.83 16.10
CA HIS A 11 -28.70 -11.53 15.28
C HIS A 11 -28.43 -10.02 15.18
N SER A 12 -27.40 -9.61 15.92
CA SER A 12 -26.68 -8.33 15.85
C SER A 12 -27.26 -7.11 16.58
N ARG A 13 -27.54 -7.25 17.88
CA ARG A 13 -27.25 -6.13 18.79
C ARG A 13 -25.74 -5.97 18.90
N ARG A 14 -25.10 -5.35 17.89
CA ARG A 14 -23.75 -4.81 18.03
C ARG A 14 -23.88 -3.75 19.13
N LYS A 15 -23.46 -4.09 20.36
CA LYS A 15 -23.38 -3.13 21.47
C LYS A 15 -22.63 -1.92 20.91
N GLN A 16 -23.31 -0.79 20.71
CA GLN A 16 -22.64 0.46 20.45
C GLN A 16 -21.81 0.73 21.70
N GLY A 17 -20.53 0.36 21.66
CA GLY A 17 -19.60 0.64 22.74
C GLY A 17 -19.65 2.13 23.03
N THR A 18 -19.61 2.51 24.31
CA THR A 18 -19.40 3.89 24.74
C THR A 18 -18.29 4.50 23.87
N ARG A 19 -18.41 5.77 23.42
CA ARG A 19 -17.40 6.42 22.55
C ARG A 19 -15.95 6.11 22.96
N LYS A 20 -15.67 6.04 24.26
CA LYS A 20 -14.38 5.64 24.84
C LYS A 20 -13.89 4.24 24.41
N MET A 21 -14.78 3.24 24.36
CA MET A 21 -14.45 1.90 23.87
C MET A 21 -14.09 1.89 22.38
N LEU A 22 -14.82 2.64 21.54
CA LEU A 22 -14.47 2.78 20.12
C LEU A 22 -13.08 3.41 19.92
N PHE A 23 -12.75 4.44 20.70
CA PHE A 23 -11.41 5.05 20.68
C PHE A 23 -10.33 4.08 21.18
N LEU A 24 -10.62 3.28 22.21
CA LEU A 24 -9.67 2.27 22.71
C LEU A 24 -9.44 1.15 21.69
N ASP A 25 -10.50 0.63 21.07
CA ASP A 25 -10.41 -0.39 20.03
C ASP A 25 -9.62 0.14 18.82
N PHE A 26 -9.87 1.38 18.41
CA PHE A 26 -9.11 2.05 17.36
C PHE A 26 -7.63 2.21 17.71
N ALA A 27 -7.34 2.71 18.92
CA ALA A 27 -5.96 2.90 19.38
C ALA A 27 -5.20 1.56 19.45
N PHE A 28 -5.87 0.51 19.89
CA PHE A 28 -5.31 -0.84 19.92
C PHE A 28 -5.00 -1.35 18.51
N CYS A 29 -5.93 -1.21 17.55
CA CYS A 29 -5.70 -1.58 16.15
C CYS A 29 -4.57 -0.75 15.53
N ALA A 30 -4.53 0.55 15.77
CA ALA A 30 -3.47 1.43 15.26
C ALA A 30 -2.09 1.03 15.79
N LEU A 31 -1.99 0.72 17.09
CA LEU A 31 -0.76 0.19 17.68
C LEU A 31 -0.36 -1.15 17.09
N ALA A 32 -1.31 -2.07 16.91
CA ALA A 32 -1.03 -3.37 16.33
C ALA A 32 -0.49 -3.25 14.89
N VAL A 33 -1.08 -2.37 14.07
CA VAL A 33 -0.61 -2.08 12.71
C VAL A 33 0.77 -1.43 12.73
N GLY A 34 1.02 -0.46 13.62
CA GLY A 34 2.33 0.16 13.77
C GLY A 34 3.43 -0.83 14.16
N ILE A 35 3.14 -1.74 15.11
CA ILE A 35 4.06 -2.82 15.51
C ILE A 35 4.30 -3.78 14.33
N ALA A 36 3.24 -4.15 13.59
CA ALA A 36 3.38 -5.01 12.43
C ALA A 36 4.27 -4.38 11.34
N GLY A 37 4.11 -3.08 11.07
CA GLY A 37 4.97 -2.33 10.14
C GLY A 37 6.43 -2.30 10.59
N TRP A 38 6.68 -2.05 11.88
CA TRP A 38 8.03 -2.06 12.45
C TRP A 38 8.68 -3.46 12.38
N LEU A 39 7.91 -4.51 12.67
CA LEU A 39 8.37 -5.89 12.52
C LEU A 39 8.69 -6.23 11.06
N ALA A 40 7.82 -5.85 10.11
CA ALA A 40 8.06 -6.06 8.69
C ALA A 40 9.36 -5.40 8.22
N ALA A 41 9.60 -4.15 8.60
CA ALA A 41 10.84 -3.43 8.28
C ALA A 41 12.07 -4.12 8.89
N THR A 42 11.98 -4.55 10.15
CA THR A 42 13.08 -5.24 10.85
C THR A 42 13.37 -6.61 10.21
N SER A 43 12.33 -7.37 9.87
CA SER A 43 12.46 -8.64 9.14
C SER A 43 13.09 -8.44 7.76
N GLY A 44 12.76 -7.33 7.08
CA GLY A 44 13.40 -6.95 5.81
C GLY A 44 14.91 -6.81 5.95
N LEU A 45 15.39 -6.12 7.00
CA LEU A 45 16.83 -5.99 7.28
C LEU A 45 17.51 -7.34 7.55
N VAL A 46 16.84 -8.25 8.26
CA VAL A 46 17.34 -9.61 8.48
C VAL A 46 17.46 -10.37 7.15
N LEU A 47 16.47 -10.23 6.25
CA LEU A 47 16.53 -10.83 4.92
C LEU A 47 17.71 -10.29 4.12
N VAL A 48 18.00 -8.99 4.16
CA VAL A 48 19.18 -8.40 3.52
C VAL A 48 20.45 -9.09 4.01
N GLN A 49 20.60 -9.24 5.33
CA GLN A 49 21.78 -9.85 5.94
C GLN A 49 21.94 -11.34 5.60
N GLN A 50 20.85 -12.09 5.49
CA GLN A 50 20.90 -13.54 5.25
C GLN A 50 20.96 -13.92 3.76
N THR A 51 20.32 -13.14 2.88
CA THR A 51 20.22 -13.45 1.46
C THR A 51 21.26 -12.74 0.61
N GLY A 52 21.85 -11.65 1.11
CA GLY A 52 22.71 -10.76 0.33
C GLY A 52 21.96 -9.91 -0.70
N ILE A 53 20.63 -9.98 -0.76
CA ILE A 53 19.79 -9.12 -1.62
C ILE A 53 19.83 -7.69 -1.07
N SER A 54 19.97 -6.71 -1.96
CA SER A 54 20.06 -5.30 -1.56
C SER A 54 18.80 -4.82 -0.82
N ALA A 55 19.00 -3.92 0.15
CA ALA A 55 17.90 -3.32 0.91
C ALA A 55 16.88 -2.61 0.01
N GLY A 56 17.33 -2.00 -1.09
CA GLY A 56 16.46 -1.38 -2.09
C GLY A 56 15.53 -2.38 -2.79
N ILE A 57 16.00 -3.59 -3.13
CA ILE A 57 15.14 -4.64 -3.72
C ILE A 57 14.16 -5.19 -2.69
N ILE A 58 14.64 -5.45 -1.46
CA ILE A 58 13.74 -5.94 -0.39
C ILE A 58 12.66 -4.92 -0.07
N GLY A 59 13.04 -3.64 0.04
CA GLY A 59 12.11 -2.53 0.24
C GLY A 59 11.13 -2.37 -0.92
N GLY A 60 11.65 -2.28 -2.15
CA GLY A 60 10.87 -2.02 -3.35
C GLY A 60 9.89 -3.12 -3.74
N ILE A 61 10.12 -4.37 -3.30
CA ILE A 61 9.25 -5.51 -3.62
C ILE A 61 8.49 -5.99 -2.39
N PHE A 62 9.20 -6.48 -1.37
CA PHE A 62 8.56 -7.20 -0.26
C PHE A 62 7.86 -6.24 0.70
N ILE A 63 8.54 -5.16 1.09
CA ILE A 63 7.94 -4.16 2.00
C ILE A 63 6.83 -3.38 1.28
N ALA A 64 7.03 -3.02 0.02
CA ALA A 64 5.98 -2.39 -0.81
C ALA A 64 4.72 -3.27 -0.90
N VAL A 65 4.85 -4.55 -1.24
CA VAL A 65 3.70 -5.46 -1.29
C VAL A 65 3.04 -5.63 0.08
N ALA A 66 3.85 -5.78 1.15
CA ALA A 66 3.32 -5.97 2.51
C ALA A 66 2.50 -4.77 3.00
N THR A 67 2.87 -3.55 2.60
CA THR A 67 2.18 -2.31 3.00
C THR A 67 0.96 -1.99 2.15
N SER A 68 0.97 -2.33 0.84
CA SER A 68 -0.20 -2.11 -0.05
C SER A 68 -1.27 -3.21 0.02
N LEU A 69 -0.96 -4.40 0.56
CA LEU A 69 -1.92 -5.49 0.75
C LEU A 69 -3.14 -5.07 1.62
N PRO A 70 -2.95 -4.47 2.81
CA PRO A 70 -4.04 -3.93 3.62
C PRO A 70 -4.95 -2.95 2.86
N GLU A 71 -4.37 -2.02 2.10
CA GLU A 71 -5.10 -1.02 1.31
C GLU A 71 -5.96 -1.70 0.23
N LEU A 72 -5.39 -2.68 -0.47
CA LEU A 72 -6.13 -3.48 -1.45
C LEU A 72 -7.33 -4.19 -0.79
N VAL A 73 -7.14 -4.77 0.39
CA VAL A 73 -8.22 -5.43 1.13
C VAL A 73 -9.31 -4.44 1.52
N VAL A 74 -8.94 -3.25 2.02
CA VAL A 74 -9.90 -2.19 2.39
C VAL A 74 -10.66 -1.69 1.15
N ALA A 75 -9.96 -1.36 0.07
CA ALA A 75 -10.55 -0.90 -1.18
C ALA A 75 -11.53 -1.92 -1.78
N VAL A 76 -11.14 -3.19 -1.88
CA VAL A 76 -12.01 -4.27 -2.40
C VAL A 76 -13.23 -4.47 -1.50
N THR A 77 -13.05 -4.42 -0.17
CA THR A 77 -14.15 -4.57 0.79
C THR A 77 -15.12 -3.39 0.69
N ALA A 78 -14.62 -2.16 0.60
CA ALA A 78 -15.43 -0.97 0.45
C ALA A 78 -16.25 -0.99 -0.85
N ILE A 79 -15.65 -1.41 -1.97
CA ILE A 79 -16.36 -1.58 -3.25
C ILE A 79 -17.47 -2.63 -3.14
N ARG A 80 -17.19 -3.78 -2.52
CA ARG A 80 -18.18 -4.85 -2.29
C ARG A 80 -19.36 -4.40 -1.42
N LEU A 81 -19.13 -3.45 -0.51
CA LEU A 81 -20.15 -2.85 0.35
C LEU A 81 -20.89 -1.67 -0.31
N GLY A 82 -20.57 -1.32 -1.57
CA GLY A 82 -21.15 -0.17 -2.27
C GLY A 82 -20.63 1.19 -1.77
N ALA A 83 -19.58 1.20 -0.95
CA ALA A 83 -19.01 2.38 -0.35
C ALA A 83 -17.85 2.95 -1.20
N LEU A 84 -18.14 3.35 -2.45
CA LEU A 84 -17.12 3.83 -3.38
C LEU A 84 -16.35 5.04 -2.86
N ALA A 85 -17.03 5.97 -2.17
CA ALA A 85 -16.39 7.14 -1.57
C ALA A 85 -15.33 6.75 -0.52
N LEU A 86 -15.56 5.66 0.23
CA LEU A 86 -14.56 5.13 1.16
C LEU A 86 -13.37 4.52 0.44
N ALA A 87 -13.61 3.76 -0.63
CA ALA A 87 -12.53 3.18 -1.43
C ALA A 87 -11.64 4.26 -2.07
N VAL A 88 -12.24 5.32 -2.61
CA VAL A 88 -11.50 6.46 -3.19
C VAL A 88 -10.75 7.23 -2.10
N GLY A 89 -11.37 7.45 -0.95
CA GLY A 89 -10.74 8.12 0.19
C GLY A 89 -9.53 7.36 0.73
N ASP A 90 -9.61 6.04 0.79
CA ASP A 90 -8.50 5.16 1.19
C ASP A 90 -7.32 5.26 0.22
N ILE A 91 -7.57 5.15 -1.10
CA ILE A 91 -6.52 5.23 -2.12
C ILE A 91 -5.84 6.60 -2.15
N ILE A 92 -6.62 7.69 -2.11
CA ILE A 92 -6.06 9.05 -2.13
C ILE A 92 -5.33 9.35 -0.82
N GLY A 93 -5.92 8.96 0.31
CA GLY A 93 -5.37 9.16 1.64
C GLY A 93 -4.08 8.38 1.87
N GLY A 94 -4.02 7.10 1.47
CA GLY A 94 -2.85 6.23 1.57
C GLY A 94 -1.66 6.79 0.78
N ASN A 95 -1.84 7.08 -0.52
CA ASN A 95 -0.79 7.67 -1.35
C ASN A 95 -0.27 9.02 -0.81
N ALA A 96 -1.18 9.85 -0.28
CA ALA A 96 -0.78 11.11 0.36
C ALA A 96 -0.02 10.88 1.67
N PHE A 97 -0.43 9.88 2.45
CA PHE A 97 0.22 9.49 3.69
C PHE A 97 1.63 8.93 3.45
N ASP A 98 1.82 8.09 2.42
CA ASP A 98 3.15 7.58 2.03
C ASP A 98 4.12 8.72 1.71
N THR A 99 3.66 9.68 0.92
CA THR A 99 4.46 10.87 0.56
C THR A 99 4.78 11.72 1.79
N LEU A 100 3.78 11.92 2.67
CA LEU A 100 3.95 12.66 3.92
C LEU A 100 4.94 11.95 4.86
N PHE A 101 4.91 10.63 4.94
CA PHE A 101 5.79 9.86 5.81
C PHE A 101 7.25 10.02 5.38
N VAL A 102 7.54 10.02 4.08
CA VAL A 102 8.88 10.33 3.56
C VAL A 102 9.30 11.76 3.92
N ALA A 103 8.41 12.75 3.78
CA ALA A 103 8.71 14.14 4.13
C ALA A 103 8.97 14.33 5.63
N ILE A 104 8.20 13.64 6.49
CA ILE A 104 8.44 13.61 7.93
C ILE A 104 9.78 12.92 8.23
N GLY A 105 10.08 11.81 7.56
CA GLY A 105 11.36 11.12 7.67
C GLY A 105 12.55 12.02 7.35
N ASP A 106 12.43 12.84 6.30
CA ASP A 106 13.46 13.81 5.90
C ASP A 106 13.75 14.83 7.02
N LEU A 107 12.71 15.28 7.74
CA LEU A 107 12.88 16.21 8.87
C LEU A 107 13.67 15.60 10.05
N PHE A 108 13.60 14.28 10.24
CA PHE A 108 14.35 13.58 11.28
C PHE A 108 15.74 13.12 10.83
N TYR A 109 16.05 13.21 9.54
CA TYR A 109 17.37 12.87 9.01
C TYR A 109 18.37 14.01 9.26
N ARG A 110 19.46 13.69 9.96
CA ARG A 110 20.41 14.70 10.49
C ARG A 110 21.58 15.04 9.56
N GLU A 111 21.79 14.24 8.52
CA GLU A 111 22.97 14.33 7.64
C GLU A 111 22.70 15.13 6.34
N GLY A 112 21.61 15.91 6.32
CA GLY A 112 21.16 16.66 5.15
C GLY A 112 19.78 16.19 4.70
N SER A 113 19.48 16.30 3.41
CA SER A 113 18.24 15.74 2.86
C SER A 113 18.44 14.28 2.46
N ILE A 114 17.49 13.42 2.81
CA ILE A 114 17.40 12.02 2.39
C ILE A 114 17.54 11.93 0.87
N TYR A 115 16.96 12.88 0.11
CA TYR A 115 17.01 12.91 -1.35
C TYR A 115 18.43 13.05 -1.93
N LEU A 116 19.35 13.67 -1.20
CA LEU A 116 20.76 13.80 -1.61
C LEU A 116 21.60 12.59 -1.19
N ALA A 117 21.20 11.91 -0.12
CA ALA A 117 21.84 10.69 0.40
C ALA A 117 21.44 9.42 -0.38
N VAL A 118 20.51 9.51 -1.33
CA VAL A 118 20.00 8.38 -2.13
C VAL A 118 21.09 7.81 -3.05
N GLY A 119 21.30 6.49 -2.96
CA GLY A 119 22.20 5.72 -3.82
C GLY A 119 21.71 5.57 -5.26
N LEU A 120 22.54 4.99 -6.14
CA LEU A 120 22.20 4.78 -7.55
C LEU A 120 20.99 3.84 -7.71
N GLY A 121 20.86 2.83 -6.86
CA GLY A 121 19.76 1.87 -6.91
C GLY A 121 18.42 2.52 -6.61
N GLU A 122 18.34 3.30 -5.54
CA GLU A 122 17.13 4.01 -5.14
C GLU A 122 16.78 5.15 -6.12
N ARG A 123 17.77 5.82 -6.72
CA ARG A 123 17.51 6.77 -7.83
C ARG A 123 16.86 6.10 -9.03
N THR A 124 17.28 4.87 -9.34
CA THR A 124 16.68 4.08 -10.43
C THR A 124 15.24 3.71 -10.10
N TRP A 125 14.95 3.33 -8.85
CA TRP A 125 13.58 3.12 -8.37
C TRP A 125 12.70 4.37 -8.48
N LEU A 126 13.22 5.53 -8.08
CA LEU A 126 12.48 6.80 -8.21
C LEU A 126 12.21 7.14 -9.67
N GLY A 127 13.22 7.02 -10.54
CA GLY A 127 13.09 7.27 -11.97
C GLY A 127 12.09 6.34 -12.65
N SER A 128 12.10 5.05 -12.29
CA SER A 128 11.14 4.08 -12.84
C SER A 128 9.73 4.33 -12.32
N ALA A 129 9.56 4.70 -11.05
CA ALA A 129 8.26 5.05 -10.48
C ALA A 129 7.65 6.26 -11.22
N MET A 130 8.44 7.32 -11.44
CA MET A 130 8.00 8.49 -12.21
C MET A 130 7.60 8.13 -13.64
N LEU A 131 8.36 7.24 -14.30
CA LEU A 131 8.04 6.75 -15.64
C LEU A 131 6.74 5.94 -15.65
N MET A 132 6.55 5.04 -14.69
CA MET A 132 5.32 4.26 -14.54
C MET A 132 4.10 5.17 -14.30
N THR A 133 4.25 6.20 -13.46
CA THR A 133 3.20 7.20 -13.25
C THR A 133 2.88 7.97 -14.53
N ALA A 134 3.90 8.35 -15.31
CA ALA A 134 3.68 9.02 -16.59
C ALA A 134 2.91 8.12 -17.59
N VAL A 135 3.27 6.84 -17.67
CA VAL A 135 2.54 5.86 -18.49
C VAL A 135 1.10 5.72 -18.04
N LEU A 136 0.86 5.63 -16.72
CA LEU A 136 -0.48 5.56 -16.15
C LEU A 136 -1.32 6.80 -16.52
N LEU A 137 -0.74 8.00 -16.42
CA LEU A 137 -1.42 9.25 -16.78
C LEU A 137 -1.76 9.30 -18.27
N VAL A 138 -0.83 8.91 -19.14
CA VAL A 138 -1.08 8.82 -20.59
C VAL A 138 -2.18 7.80 -20.89
N GLY A 139 -2.15 6.63 -20.25
CA GLY A 139 -3.19 5.60 -20.38
C GLY A 139 -4.57 6.11 -19.95
N LEU A 140 -4.64 6.88 -18.86
CA LEU A 140 -5.87 7.51 -18.39
C LEU A 140 -6.41 8.55 -19.39
N MET A 141 -5.52 9.31 -20.05
CA MET A 141 -5.89 10.31 -21.06
C MET A 141 -6.39 9.66 -22.37
N TYR A 142 -5.69 8.63 -22.86
CA TYR A 142 -6.04 7.97 -24.12
C TYR A 142 -7.27 7.05 -24.00
N ARG A 143 -7.62 6.64 -22.78
CA ARG A 143 -8.79 5.81 -22.40
C ARG A 143 -9.12 4.76 -23.46
N GLU A 144 -8.21 3.80 -23.63
CA GLU A 144 -8.41 2.65 -24.49
C GLU A 144 -9.58 1.80 -23.95
N ARG A 145 -10.66 1.65 -24.74
CA ARG A 145 -11.85 0.88 -24.32
C ARG A 145 -11.79 -0.60 -24.71
N ARG A 146 -10.72 -1.04 -25.40
CA ARG A 146 -10.56 -2.41 -25.90
C ARG A 146 -9.11 -2.89 -25.76
N GLY A 147 -8.84 -3.65 -24.71
CA GLY A 147 -7.59 -4.42 -24.53
C GLY A 147 -7.86 -5.93 -24.49
N PHE A 148 -6.86 -6.75 -24.78
CA PHE A 148 -6.95 -8.20 -24.63
C PHE A 148 -7.19 -8.52 -23.13
N ALA A 149 -8.30 -9.20 -22.81
CA ALA A 149 -8.74 -9.52 -21.44
C ALA A 149 -9.15 -8.34 -20.53
N ASN A 150 -9.56 -7.18 -21.06
CA ASN A 150 -9.85 -5.94 -20.31
C ASN A 150 -8.64 -5.33 -19.57
N ILE A 151 -7.42 -5.79 -19.87
CA ILE A 151 -6.17 -5.17 -19.41
C ILE A 151 -5.72 -4.22 -20.54
N GLY A 152 -5.59 -2.94 -20.25
CA GLY A 152 -5.09 -1.97 -21.22
C GLY A 152 -3.57 -2.07 -21.40
N LEU A 153 -3.07 -1.59 -22.54
CA LEU A 153 -1.64 -1.63 -22.87
C LEU A 153 -0.78 -0.90 -21.83
N GLU A 154 -1.34 0.11 -21.16
CA GLU A 154 -0.70 0.83 -20.06
C GLU A 154 -0.35 -0.09 -18.88
N SER A 155 -1.25 -1.01 -18.52
CA SER A 155 -1.02 -1.94 -17.41
C SER A 155 0.11 -2.93 -17.73
N LEU A 156 0.20 -3.40 -18.98
CA LEU A 156 1.30 -4.24 -19.45
C LEU A 156 2.63 -3.47 -19.45
N LEU A 157 2.62 -2.21 -19.93
CA LEU A 157 3.82 -1.37 -19.95
C LEU A 157 4.34 -1.10 -18.53
N ILE A 158 3.46 -0.77 -17.58
CA ILE A 158 3.83 -0.58 -16.17
C ILE A 158 4.50 -1.86 -15.62
N PHE A 159 3.89 -3.02 -15.87
CA PHE A 159 4.46 -4.30 -15.44
C PHE A 159 5.84 -4.56 -16.05
N LEU A 160 6.03 -4.31 -17.35
CA LEU A 160 7.31 -4.50 -18.03
C LEU A 160 8.38 -3.54 -17.50
N ILE A 161 8.05 -2.27 -17.25
CA ILE A 161 8.98 -1.28 -16.68
C ILE A 161 9.38 -1.70 -15.27
N TYR A 162 8.43 -2.13 -14.44
CA TYR A 162 8.69 -2.63 -13.10
C TYR A 162 9.61 -3.85 -13.12
N ALA A 163 9.26 -4.88 -13.90
CA ALA A 163 10.06 -6.10 -14.03
C ALA A 163 11.46 -5.82 -14.56
N PHE A 164 11.59 -4.95 -15.57
CA PHE A 164 12.88 -4.52 -16.09
C PHE A 164 13.72 -3.82 -15.02
N THR A 165 13.12 -2.93 -14.22
CA THR A 165 13.82 -2.22 -13.14
C THR A 165 14.33 -3.20 -12.09
N VAL A 166 13.50 -4.16 -11.67
CA VAL A 166 13.88 -5.21 -10.72
C VAL A 166 15.06 -6.02 -11.25
N VAL A 167 15.00 -6.48 -12.50
CA VAL A 167 16.08 -7.27 -13.11
C VAL A 167 17.36 -6.44 -13.23
N LEU A 168 17.26 -5.19 -13.67
CA LEU A 168 18.40 -4.29 -13.81
C LEU A 168 19.10 -4.09 -12.45
N LEU A 169 18.33 -3.86 -11.39
CA LEU A 169 18.88 -3.66 -10.04
C LEU A 169 19.36 -4.96 -9.39
N ALA A 170 18.81 -6.10 -9.76
CA ALA A 170 19.30 -7.40 -9.29
C ALA A 170 20.63 -7.80 -9.94
N LEU A 171 20.94 -7.24 -11.12
CA LEU A 171 22.19 -7.52 -11.87
C LEU A 171 23.30 -6.50 -11.62
N SER A 172 22.99 -5.36 -10.98
CA SER A 172 23.94 -4.28 -10.64
C SER A 172 24.57 -4.48 -9.28
#